data_AF-A0A1A8ER04-F1
#
_entry.id   AF-A0A1A8ER04-F1
#
_cell.length_a   1.000
_cell.length_b   1.000
_cell.length_c   1.000
_cell.angle_alpha   90.00
_cell.angle_beta   90.00
_cell.angle_gamma   90.00
#
_symmetry.space_group_name_H-M   'P 1'
#
loop_
_entity.id
_entity.type
_entity.pdbx_description
1 polymer ?
#
loop_
_entity_poly.entity_id
_entity_poly.type
_entity_poly.pdbx_seq_one_letter_code
_entity_poly.pdbx_strand_id
1 'polypeptide(L)' 'GEFLESEPFVAQNPFKTPSAPSTPTASTVTGDSVVLTWERPESDGGSEIDGYILEKRDKEGVRWSKCNKRRLNDLRFR' A
#
# COMPACT_ATOMS: atom_id res chain seq x y z
N GLY A 1 14.77 -44.28 23.73
CA GLY A 1 13.64 -43.34 23.69
C GLY A 1 13.13 -43.35 22.29
N GLU A 2 11.82 -43.54 22.10
CA GLU A 2 11.20 -43.52 20.78
C GLU A 2 11.27 -42.11 20.19
N PHE A 3 11.51 -42.04 18.89
CA PHE A 3 11.53 -40.77 18.16
C PHE A 3 10.09 -40.37 17.86
N LEU A 4 9.72 -39.13 18.17
CA LEU A 4 8.42 -38.58 17.82
C LEU A 4 8.53 -37.93 16.44
N GLU A 5 7.85 -38.50 15.46
CA GLU A 5 7.75 -37.92 14.12
C GLU A 5 6.52 -37.00 14.09
N SER A 6 6.71 -35.74 13.67
CA SER A 6 5.61 -34.77 13.56
C SER A 6 4.80 -35.01 12.29
N GLU A 7 3.54 -34.62 12.30
CA GLU A 7 2.78 -34.54 11.04
C GLU A 7 3.47 -33.57 10.06
N PRO A 8 3.46 -33.89 8.74
CA PRO A 8 4.06 -33.03 7.74
C PRO A 8 3.34 -31.67 7.72
N PHE A 9 4.10 -30.58 7.90
CA PHE A 9 3.60 -29.21 7.80
C PHE A 9 4.08 -28.59 6.48
N VAL A 10 3.15 -27.96 5.75
CA VAL A 10 3.50 -27.21 4.54
C VAL A 10 4.12 -25.87 4.95
N ALA A 11 5.39 -25.66 4.60
CA ALA A 11 6.03 -24.38 4.78
C ALA A 11 5.29 -23.30 3.95
N GLN A 12 4.64 -22.37 4.62
CA GLN A 12 4.01 -21.20 4.02
C GLN A 12 4.82 -19.96 4.37
N ASN A 13 4.85 -18.97 3.48
CA ASN A 13 5.39 -17.67 3.82
C ASN A 13 4.48 -17.06 4.91
N PRO A 14 5.02 -16.69 6.09
CA PRO A 14 4.22 -16.01 7.12
C PRO A 14 3.70 -14.65 6.63
N PHE A 15 4.30 -14.10 5.58
CA PHE A 15 3.93 -12.85 4.96
C PHE A 15 3.14 -13.06 3.66
N LYS A 16 2.03 -12.34 3.55
CA LYS A 16 1.17 -12.22 2.37
C LYS A 16 1.26 -10.81 1.83
N THR A 17 0.78 -10.60 0.61
CA THR A 17 0.63 -9.24 0.07
C THR A 17 -0.39 -8.48 0.92
N PRO A 18 -0.10 -7.23 1.33
CA PRO A 18 -1.10 -6.37 1.96
C PRO A 18 -2.34 -6.21 1.07
N SER A 19 -3.48 -5.98 1.70
CA SER A 19 -4.69 -5.54 0.98
C SER A 19 -4.47 -4.17 0.34
N ALA A 20 -5.36 -3.76 -0.55
CA ALA A 20 -5.33 -2.41 -1.10
C ALA A 20 -5.62 -1.36 0.00
N PRO A 21 -4.93 -0.21 0.00
CA PRO A 21 -5.35 0.93 0.81
C PRO A 21 -6.70 1.47 0.33
N SER A 22 -7.32 2.34 1.12
CA SER A 22 -8.55 2.99 0.70
C SER A 22 -8.31 3.93 -0.49
N THR A 23 -9.38 4.19 -1.24
CA THR A 23 -9.35 5.14 -2.36
C THR A 23 -8.95 6.53 -1.86
N PRO A 24 -7.91 7.17 -2.43
CA PRO A 24 -7.50 8.50 -2.02
C PRO A 24 -8.63 9.52 -2.21
N THR A 25 -8.88 10.33 -1.20
CA THR A 25 -9.87 11.41 -1.19
C THR A 25 -9.18 12.76 -1.40
N ALA A 26 -9.70 13.57 -2.32
CA ALA A 26 -9.24 14.93 -2.56
C ALA A 26 -9.98 15.92 -1.65
N SER A 27 -9.24 16.86 -1.05
CA SER A 27 -9.80 17.87 -0.15
C SER A 27 -9.47 19.29 -0.57
N THR A 28 -8.29 19.81 -0.22
CA THR A 28 -7.85 21.17 -0.56
C THR A 28 -7.43 21.25 -2.02
N VAL A 29 -8.39 21.45 -2.93
CA VAL A 29 -8.15 21.64 -4.36
C VAL A 29 -7.99 23.12 -4.67
N THR A 30 -6.87 23.47 -5.31
CA THR A 30 -6.56 24.81 -5.84
C THR A 30 -6.30 24.69 -7.34
N GLY A 31 -6.01 25.80 -8.02
CA GLY A 31 -5.72 25.77 -9.46
C GLY A 31 -4.45 24.98 -9.81
N ASP A 32 -3.52 24.85 -8.88
CA ASP A 32 -2.19 24.24 -9.09
C ASP A 32 -1.85 23.09 -8.13
N SER A 33 -2.60 22.91 -7.04
CA SER A 33 -2.32 21.87 -6.03
C SER A 33 -3.58 21.21 -5.49
N VAL A 34 -3.43 19.95 -5.05
CA VAL A 34 -4.48 19.17 -4.39
C VAL A 34 -3.91 18.45 -3.18
N VAL A 35 -4.67 18.40 -2.08
CA VAL A 35 -4.34 17.54 -0.94
C VAL A 35 -5.11 16.23 -1.05
N LEU A 36 -4.38 15.12 -1.05
CA LEU A 36 -4.89 13.75 -1.08
C LEU A 36 -4.68 13.08 0.27
N THR A 37 -5.70 12.37 0.75
CA THR A 37 -5.65 11.55 1.98
C THR A 37 -6.20 10.16 1.71
N TRP A 38 -5.59 9.13 2.31
CA TRP A 38 -6.03 7.73 2.20
C TRP A 38 -5.89 7.03 3.55
N GLU A 39 -6.37 5.79 3.65
CA GLU A 39 -6.30 4.99 4.87
C GLU A 39 -5.43 3.75 4.64
N ARG A 40 -4.93 3.19 5.74
CA ARG A 40 -4.14 1.95 5.71
C ARG A 40 -5.00 0.78 5.20
N PRO A 41 -4.40 -0.22 4.57
CA PRO A 41 -5.12 -1.43 4.20
C PRO A 41 -5.64 -2.17 5.44
N GLU A 42 -6.76 -2.89 5.28
CA GLU A 42 -7.37 -3.69 6.36
C GLU A 42 -6.43 -4.80 6.86
N SER A 43 -5.62 -5.37 5.96
CA SER A 43 -4.59 -6.35 6.29
C SER A 43 -3.25 -5.90 5.70
N ASP A 44 -2.21 -5.91 6.53
CA ASP A 44 -0.82 -5.66 6.14
C ASP A 44 -0.13 -6.93 5.63
N GLY A 45 -0.86 -8.05 5.56
CA GLY A 45 -0.31 -9.34 5.14
C GLY A 45 0.69 -9.94 6.13
N GLY A 46 0.75 -9.47 7.37
CA GLY A 46 1.64 -10.00 8.41
C GLY A 46 3.00 -9.30 8.49
N SER A 47 3.23 -8.22 7.73
CA SER A 47 4.42 -7.38 7.80
C SER A 47 4.00 -5.91 7.78
N GLU A 48 4.76 -5.05 8.48
CA GLU A 48 4.47 -3.62 8.47
C GLU A 48 4.53 -3.01 7.05
N ILE A 49 3.70 -2.00 6.81
CA ILE A 49 3.68 -1.26 5.55
C ILE A 49 4.88 -0.30 5.50
N ASP A 50 5.84 -0.59 4.60
CA ASP A 50 7.04 0.27 4.36
C ASP A 50 6.69 1.64 3.75
N GLY A 51 5.49 1.79 3.19
CA GLY A 51 4.95 3.07 2.75
C GLY A 51 4.19 3.00 1.42
N TYR A 52 3.78 4.16 0.92
CA TYR A 52 2.86 4.31 -0.21
C TYR A 52 3.53 4.98 -1.42
N ILE A 53 3.11 4.59 -2.62
CA ILE A 53 3.40 5.30 -3.87
C ILE A 53 2.08 5.85 -4.38
N LEU A 54 2.04 7.15 -4.62
CA LEU A 54 0.90 7.83 -5.18
C LEU A 54 1.16 8.04 -6.67
N GLU A 55 0.19 7.71 -7.49
CA GLU A 55 0.25 7.88 -8.93
C GLU A 55 -0.92 8.72 -9.41
N LYS A 56 -0.71 9.48 -10.49
CA LYS A 56 -1.74 10.25 -11.18
C LYS A 56 -1.75 9.92 -12.66
N ARG A 57 -2.92 10.04 -13.28
CA ARG A 57 -3.10 9.96 -14.72
C ARG A 57 -3.87 11.19 -15.19
N ASP A 58 -3.30 11.91 -16.15
CA ASP A 58 -3.96 13.05 -16.75
C ASP A 58 -5.19 12.60 -17.56
N LYS A 59 -6.20 13.47 -17.68
CA LYS A 59 -7.49 13.13 -18.32
C LYS A 59 -7.33 12.59 -19.75
N GLU A 60 -6.39 13.17 -20.50
CA GLU A 60 -6.06 12.76 -21.88
C GLU A 60 -4.87 11.81 -21.94
N GLY A 61 -4.22 11.54 -20.80
CA GLY A 61 -3.07 10.66 -20.69
C GLY A 61 -3.48 9.19 -20.57
N VAL A 62 -2.71 8.32 -21.20
CA VAL A 62 -2.90 6.85 -21.10
C VAL A 62 -2.12 6.25 -19.94
N ARG A 63 -1.02 6.90 -19.53
CA ARG A 63 -0.06 6.36 -18.54
C ARG A 63 -0.21 7.01 -17.18
N TRP A 64 -0.10 6.19 -16.15
CA TRP A 64 0.09 6.65 -14.78
C TRP A 64 1.52 7.17 -14.59
N SER A 65 1.65 8.21 -13.76
CA SER A 65 2.91 8.84 -13.40
C SER A 65 2.99 9.00 -11.89
N LYS A 66 4.17 8.78 -11.31
CA LYS A 66 4.37 8.88 -9.86
C LYS A 66 4.33 10.33 -9.40
N CYS A 67 3.58 10.60 -8.34
CA CYS A 67 3.53 11.89 -7.68
C CYS A 67 4.74 12.10 -6.73
N ASN A 68 5.34 11.01 -6.25
CA ASN A 68 6.43 11.03 -5.28
C ASN A 68 7.62 10.15 -5.71
N LYS A 69 8.84 10.62 -5.41
CA LYS A 69 10.10 9.86 -5.69
C LYS A 69 10.42 8.82 -4.62
N ARG A 70 10.07 9.11 -3.36
CA ARG A 70 10.30 8.25 -2.18
C ARG A 70 8.97 7.75 -1.65
N ARG A 71 8.94 6.60 -0.99
CA ARG A 71 7.73 6.07 -0.32
C ARG A 71 7.20 7.10 0.68
N LEU A 72 5.88 7.24 0.71
CA LEU A 72 5.18 8.09 1.66
C LEU A 72 4.89 7.26 2.91
N ASN A 73 5.30 7.76 4.07
CA ASN A 73 4.99 7.14 5.36
C ASN A 73 3.74 7.77 6.01
N ASP A 74 3.39 8.98 5.56
CA ASP A 74 2.17 9.67 5.94
C ASP A 74 1.00 9.20 5.05
N LEU A 75 -0.22 9.35 5.57
CA LEU A 75 -1.49 9.06 4.91
C LEU A 75 -2.08 10.29 4.19
N ARG A 76 -1.24 11.32 4.03
CA ARG A 76 -1.57 12.60 3.41
C ARG A 76 -0.46 13.03 2.47
N PHE A 77 -0.84 13.55 1.32
CA PHE A 77 0.08 14.12 0.33
C PHE A 77 -0.46 15.45 -0.19
N ARG A 78 0.41 16.43 -0.39
CA ARG A 78 0.11 17.74 -0.99
C ARG A 78 1.03 18.00 -2.15
#